data_AF-A0A432F0N5-F1
#
_entry.id   AF-A0A432F0N5-F1
#
_cell.length_a   1.000
_cell.length_b   1.000
_cell.length_c   1.000
_cell.angle_alpha   90.00
_cell.angle_beta   90.00
_cell.angle_gamma   90.00
#
_symmetry.space_group_name_H-M   'P 1'
#
loop_
_entity.id
_entity.type
_entity.pdbx_description
1 polymer ?
#
loop_
_entity_poly.entity_id
_entity_poly.type
_entity_poly.pdbx_seq_one_letter_code
_entity_poly.pdbx_strand_id
1 'polypeptide(L)'
;MNQPNEPITAGALLGTLSAKGMLHDPEEAGKKLATGSVGEEVPVYLRILTLIGALIATGFFFLFLAFSGILDEDGFLILGLVFVAAAYGLLVAAKKSNPILQVFFITCSFTILAVGKILFVIGFVEMFDDLFSTRSRGEIWAATLGIGLATVLTYKLFPFVLDRFISSCSFLGFFIAAVIALPDLDSDVMPVVAAWIMNFFFLTYMICAGFLLLHEKVKKLYDPVAYALICTLLGLAVMQSGLMSEPKLEPVLGFEIWLPNFIAGFGLLYLLSHAVGGFKKQMDSQAIVIAVGVILLALFTNAGILLSIMLTVFGRMNHRRLVSFIGWISLTGFLIYYYYQMDFSLETKSYVLLGSGILLLGIRLILNALVTRKEQNSCA
;
A
#
# COMPACT_ATOMS: atom_id res chain seq x y z
N MET A 1 -34.53 7.81 33.70
CA MET A 1 -35.24 6.77 32.92
C MET A 1 -34.57 6.69 31.57
N ASN A 2 -33.76 5.66 31.36
CA ASN A 2 -33.02 5.44 30.12
C ASN A 2 -33.97 4.81 29.09
N GLN A 3 -34.34 5.56 28.05
CA GLN A 3 -34.99 4.96 26.89
C GLN A 3 -33.95 4.13 26.12
N PRO A 4 -34.28 2.90 25.71
CA PRO A 4 -33.40 2.10 24.86
C PRO A 4 -33.25 2.79 23.50
N ASN A 5 -32.00 2.94 23.04
CA ASN A 5 -31.68 3.45 21.71
C ASN A 5 -32.15 2.45 20.65
N GLU A 6 -33.42 2.55 20.25
CA GLU A 6 -33.89 1.89 19.04
C GLU A 6 -33.14 2.45 17.82
N PRO A 7 -32.77 1.61 16.84
CA PRO A 7 -32.08 2.07 15.64
C PRO A 7 -33.01 3.01 14.86
N ILE A 8 -32.74 4.31 14.96
CA ILE A 8 -33.50 5.36 14.27
C ILE A 8 -33.34 5.12 12.76
N THR A 9 -34.41 4.65 12.12
CA THR A 9 -34.44 4.46 10.67
C THR A 9 -34.34 5.82 9.98
N ALA A 10 -33.64 5.90 8.84
CA ALA A 10 -33.44 7.17 8.12
C ALA A 10 -34.76 7.93 7.85
N GLY A 11 -35.86 7.20 7.63
CA GLY A 11 -37.20 7.77 7.49
C GLY A 11 -37.74 8.45 8.77
N ALA A 12 -37.49 7.89 9.95
CA ALA A 12 -37.90 8.48 11.24
C ALA A 12 -37.09 9.75 11.56
N LEU A 13 -35.82 9.78 11.15
CA LEU A 13 -34.93 10.93 11.31
C LEU A 13 -35.30 12.08 10.36
N LEU A 14 -35.68 11.76 9.11
CA LEU A 14 -36.22 12.73 8.16
C LEU A 14 -37.57 13.28 8.58
N GLY A 15 -38.46 12.43 9.11
CA GLY A 15 -39.76 12.85 9.64
C GLY A 15 -39.63 13.80 10.83
N THR A 16 -38.69 13.54 11.74
CA THR A 16 -38.43 14.42 12.89
C THR A 16 -37.75 15.74 12.51
N LEU A 17 -36.89 15.75 11.49
CA LEU A 17 -36.28 16.97 10.96
C LEU A 17 -37.26 17.84 10.14
N SER A 18 -38.18 17.20 9.41
CA SER A 18 -39.28 17.86 8.71
C SER A 18 -40.28 18.48 9.71
N ALA A 19 -40.67 17.74 10.74
CA ALA A 19 -41.55 18.23 11.80
C ALA A 19 -40.95 19.41 12.60
N LYS A 20 -39.61 19.53 12.63
CA LYS A 20 -38.90 20.67 13.22
C LYS A 20 -38.71 21.87 12.26
N GLY A 21 -39.25 21.80 11.05
CA GLY A 21 -39.16 22.89 10.06
C GLY A 21 -37.75 23.13 9.52
N MET A 22 -36.81 22.19 9.72
CA MET A 22 -35.41 22.32 9.29
C MET A 22 -35.17 21.84 7.86
N LEU A 23 -36.18 21.26 7.21
CA LEU A 23 -36.13 20.77 5.83
C LEU A 23 -37.22 21.47 5.01
N HIS A 24 -36.80 22.27 4.02
CA HIS A 24 -37.72 22.92 3.08
C HIS A 24 -38.35 21.94 2.09
N ASP A 25 -37.70 20.80 1.82
CA ASP A 25 -38.19 19.79 0.89
C ASP A 25 -37.83 18.35 1.35
N PRO A 26 -38.71 17.67 2.09
CA PRO A 26 -38.41 16.37 2.68
C PRO A 26 -38.32 15.25 1.63
N GLU A 27 -39.03 15.36 0.51
CA GLU A 27 -38.94 14.40 -0.60
C GLU A 27 -37.61 14.52 -1.34
N GLU A 28 -37.10 15.73 -1.57
CA GLU A 28 -35.82 15.93 -2.25
C GLU A 28 -34.63 15.50 -1.37
N ALA A 29 -34.72 15.74 -0.05
CA ALA A 29 -33.74 15.25 0.93
C ALA A 29 -33.77 13.73 1.07
N GLY A 30 -34.96 13.12 1.09
CA GLY A 30 -35.14 11.66 1.05
C GLY A 30 -34.59 11.05 -0.23
N LYS A 31 -34.78 11.71 -1.38
CA LYS A 31 -34.25 11.30 -2.68
C LYS A 31 -32.73 11.43 -2.73
N LYS A 32 -32.14 12.51 -2.17
CA LYS A 32 -30.68 12.71 -2.04
C LYS A 32 -30.04 11.67 -1.12
N LEU A 33 -30.68 11.32 -0.01
CA LEU A 33 -30.24 10.26 0.89
C LEU A 33 -30.41 8.87 0.27
N ALA A 34 -31.51 8.60 -0.43
CA ALA A 34 -31.71 7.36 -1.17
C ALA A 34 -30.72 7.21 -2.33
N THR A 35 -30.41 8.29 -3.07
CA THR A 35 -29.34 8.26 -4.08
C THR A 35 -27.95 8.13 -3.45
N GLY A 36 -27.77 8.61 -2.22
CA GLY A 36 -26.55 8.42 -1.43
C GLY A 36 -26.39 6.98 -0.92
N SER A 37 -27.49 6.34 -0.48
CA SER A 37 -27.49 4.97 0.04
C SER A 37 -27.53 3.91 -1.05
N VAL A 38 -28.17 4.18 -2.20
CA VAL A 38 -28.14 3.29 -3.40
C VAL A 38 -26.74 3.26 -4.02
N GLY A 39 -25.90 4.26 -3.77
CA GLY A 39 -24.47 4.24 -4.13
C GLY A 39 -23.61 3.28 -3.27
N GLU A 40 -24.17 2.72 -2.19
CA GLU A 40 -23.39 2.03 -1.16
C GLU A 40 -23.52 0.50 -1.15
N GLU A 41 -24.44 -0.13 -1.90
CA GLU A 41 -24.63 -1.59 -1.84
C GLU A 41 -24.38 -2.30 -3.18
N VAL A 42 -23.15 -2.19 -3.68
CA VAL A 42 -22.52 -3.39 -4.26
C VAL A 42 -21.75 -4.02 -3.11
N PRO A 43 -22.26 -5.11 -2.50
CA PRO A 43 -21.58 -5.82 -1.44
C PRO A 43 -20.08 -5.99 -1.73
N VAL A 44 -19.24 -5.78 -0.72
CA VAL A 44 -17.78 -5.88 -0.88
C VAL A 44 -17.37 -7.24 -1.48
N TYR A 45 -18.11 -8.31 -1.15
CA TYR A 45 -17.89 -9.64 -1.74
C TYR A 45 -18.13 -9.65 -3.26
N LEU A 46 -19.13 -8.93 -3.78
CA LEU A 46 -19.36 -8.81 -5.23
C LEU A 46 -18.24 -8.03 -5.90
N ARG A 47 -17.67 -7.01 -5.25
CA ARG A 47 -16.50 -6.28 -5.79
C ARG A 47 -15.24 -7.15 -5.84
N ILE A 48 -15.03 -7.98 -4.82
CA ILE A 48 -13.91 -8.94 -4.79
C ILE A 48 -14.12 -10.04 -5.82
N LEU A 49 -15.33 -10.58 -5.94
CA LEU A 49 -15.65 -11.64 -6.90
C LEU A 49 -15.53 -11.15 -8.35
N THR A 50 -16.02 -9.93 -8.63
CA THR A 50 -15.85 -9.30 -9.95
C THR A 50 -14.39 -9.01 -10.27
N LEU A 51 -13.58 -8.61 -9.28
CA LEU A 51 -12.14 -8.46 -9.45
C LEU A 51 -11.45 -9.78 -9.79
N ILE A 52 -11.73 -10.84 -9.05
CA ILE A 52 -11.16 -12.17 -9.30
C ILE A 52 -11.58 -12.68 -10.68
N GLY A 53 -12.87 -12.53 -11.01
CA GLY A 53 -13.40 -12.88 -12.33
C GLY A 53 -12.74 -12.08 -13.45
N ALA A 54 -12.51 -10.78 -13.25
CA ALA A 54 -11.84 -9.95 -14.22
C ALA A 54 -10.36 -10.31 -14.41
N LEU A 55 -9.64 -10.63 -13.32
CA LEU A 55 -8.25 -11.10 -13.40
C LEU A 55 -8.14 -12.42 -14.17
N ILE A 56 -9.01 -13.39 -13.86
CA ILE A 56 -9.07 -14.67 -14.55
C ILE A 56 -9.42 -14.46 -16.03
N ALA A 57 -10.43 -13.64 -16.31
CA ALA A 57 -10.84 -13.32 -17.68
C ALA A 57 -9.74 -12.60 -18.47
N THR A 58 -9.00 -11.68 -17.84
CA THR A 58 -7.85 -11.00 -18.44
C THR A 58 -6.79 -12.02 -18.84
N GLY A 59 -6.47 -12.98 -17.95
CA GLY A 59 -5.52 -14.04 -18.24
C GLY A 59 -5.94 -14.94 -19.40
N PHE A 60 -7.19 -15.42 -19.41
CA PHE A 60 -7.71 -16.24 -20.51
C PHE A 60 -7.79 -15.48 -21.83
N PHE A 61 -8.17 -14.21 -21.79
CA PHE A 61 -8.24 -13.38 -23.00
C PHE A 61 -6.85 -13.12 -23.58
N PHE A 62 -5.85 -12.89 -22.73
CA PHE A 62 -4.46 -12.75 -23.16
C PHE A 62 -3.92 -14.06 -23.74
N LEU A 63 -4.22 -15.19 -23.11
CA LEU A 63 -3.87 -16.51 -23.62
C LEU A 63 -4.53 -16.79 -24.98
N PHE A 64 -5.80 -16.43 -25.16
CA PHE A 64 -6.49 -16.50 -26.44
C PHE A 64 -5.80 -15.65 -27.51
N LEU A 65 -5.46 -14.40 -27.20
CA LEU A 65 -4.73 -13.52 -28.12
C LEU A 65 -3.39 -14.12 -28.53
N ALA A 66 -2.63 -14.66 -27.58
CA ALA A 66 -1.34 -15.30 -27.84
C ALA A 66 -1.46 -16.53 -28.76
N PHE A 67 -2.50 -17.36 -28.59
CA PHE A 67 -2.74 -18.52 -29.46
C PHE A 67 -3.36 -18.17 -30.81
N SER A 68 -4.08 -17.07 -30.91
CA SER A 68 -4.77 -16.68 -32.14
C SER A 68 -3.82 -16.24 -33.25
N GLY A 69 -2.56 -15.91 -32.95
CA GLY A 69 -1.58 -15.42 -33.93
C GLY A 69 -2.02 -14.14 -34.64
N ILE A 70 -3.01 -13.41 -34.10
CA ILE A 70 -3.61 -12.22 -34.72
C ILE A 70 -2.82 -10.94 -34.42
N LEU A 71 -1.69 -11.11 -33.73
CA LEU A 71 -0.88 -10.05 -33.17
C LEU A 71 0.39 -9.91 -34.01
N ASP A 72 0.39 -8.92 -34.89
CA ASP A 72 1.63 -8.37 -35.46
C ASP A 72 2.25 -7.38 -34.45
N GLU A 73 3.58 -7.28 -34.41
CA GLU A 73 4.36 -6.42 -33.49
C GLU A 73 3.87 -4.95 -33.52
N ASP A 74 3.57 -4.42 -34.71
CA ASP A 74 3.05 -3.05 -34.86
C ASP A 74 1.59 -2.88 -34.36
N GLY A 75 0.85 -3.98 -34.22
CA GLY A 75 -0.57 -4.00 -33.88
C GLY A 75 -0.86 -3.84 -32.39
N PHE A 76 0.10 -4.16 -31.51
CA PHE A 76 -0.12 -4.20 -30.07
C PHE A 76 -0.51 -2.84 -29.47
N LEU A 77 0.16 -1.76 -29.90
CA LEU A 77 -0.07 -0.42 -29.36
C LEU A 77 -1.46 0.10 -29.77
N ILE A 78 -1.80 -0.03 -31.05
CA ILE A 78 -3.08 0.43 -31.62
C ILE A 78 -4.23 -0.36 -30.99
N LEU A 79 -4.09 -1.68 -30.91
CA LEU A 79 -5.09 -2.57 -30.34
C LEU A 79 -5.27 -2.33 -28.83
N GLY A 80 -4.19 -2.01 -28.11
CA GLY A 80 -4.23 -1.52 -26.72
C GLY A 80 -5.05 -0.25 -26.56
N LEU A 81 -4.82 0.77 -27.40
CA LEU A 81 -5.61 2.02 -27.40
C LEU A 81 -7.08 1.78 -27.73
N VAL A 82 -7.37 0.92 -28.73
CA VAL A 82 -8.74 0.55 -29.11
C VAL A 82 -9.45 -0.11 -27.93
N PHE A 83 -8.80 -1.02 -27.20
CA PHE A 83 -9.38 -1.63 -26.00
C PHE A 83 -9.60 -0.62 -24.88
N VAL A 84 -8.67 0.31 -24.63
CA VAL A 84 -8.89 1.37 -23.63
C VAL A 84 -10.09 2.25 -24.01
N ALA A 85 -10.25 2.58 -25.29
CA ALA A 85 -11.40 3.33 -25.80
C ALA A 85 -12.71 2.52 -25.68
N ALA A 86 -12.68 1.23 -26.02
CA ALA A 86 -13.82 0.32 -25.88
C ALA A 86 -14.25 0.16 -24.42
N ALA A 87 -13.29 0.06 -23.49
CA ALA A 87 -13.54 0.01 -22.06
C ALA A 87 -14.26 1.27 -21.57
N TYR A 88 -13.86 2.45 -22.07
CA TYR A 88 -14.53 3.71 -21.75
C TYR A 88 -15.96 3.76 -22.31
N GLY A 89 -16.16 3.31 -23.55
CA GLY A 89 -17.49 3.19 -24.16
C GLY A 89 -18.43 2.30 -23.34
N LEU A 90 -17.93 1.15 -22.88
CA LEU A 90 -18.67 0.25 -21.99
C LEU A 90 -19.00 0.91 -20.65
N LEU A 91 -18.07 1.68 -20.08
CA LEU A 91 -18.29 2.38 -18.82
C LEU A 91 -19.40 3.43 -18.94
N VAL A 92 -19.47 4.14 -20.08
CA VAL A 92 -20.55 5.10 -20.35
C VAL A 92 -21.89 4.38 -20.53
N ALA A 93 -21.90 3.23 -21.21
CA ALA A 93 -23.09 2.39 -21.35
C ALA A 93 -23.57 1.82 -19.99
N ALA A 94 -22.65 1.46 -19.10
CA ALA A 94 -22.95 0.94 -17.77
C ALA A 94 -23.74 1.95 -16.92
N LYS A 95 -23.47 3.26 -17.06
CA LYS A 95 -24.14 4.33 -16.30
C LYS A 95 -25.63 4.47 -16.62
N LYS A 96 -26.09 3.99 -17.78
CA LYS A 96 -27.49 4.07 -18.23
C LYS A 96 -28.27 2.76 -18.06
N SER A 97 -27.65 1.74 -17.46
CA SER A 97 -28.16 0.36 -17.45
C SER A 97 -28.79 -0.04 -16.11
N ASN A 98 -29.56 -1.13 -16.11
CA ASN A 98 -30.10 -1.78 -14.90
C ASN A 98 -28.98 -2.22 -13.94
N PRO A 99 -29.22 -2.33 -12.62
CA PRO A 99 -28.19 -2.61 -11.61
C PRO A 99 -27.40 -3.91 -11.83
N ILE A 100 -28.06 -4.99 -12.27
CA ILE A 100 -27.38 -6.27 -12.58
C ILE A 100 -26.49 -6.12 -13.81
N LEU A 101 -27.02 -5.50 -14.86
CA LEU A 101 -26.32 -5.26 -16.13
C LEU A 101 -25.16 -4.27 -15.94
N GLN A 102 -25.30 -3.32 -15.01
CA GLN A 102 -24.29 -2.36 -14.62
C GLN A 102 -23.06 -3.05 -14.00
N VAL A 103 -23.25 -4.01 -13.08
CA VAL A 103 -22.14 -4.78 -12.49
C VAL A 103 -21.40 -5.57 -13.57
N PHE A 104 -22.13 -6.20 -14.49
CA PHE A 104 -21.54 -6.92 -15.62
C PHE A 104 -20.73 -5.99 -16.53
N PHE A 105 -21.29 -4.86 -16.95
CA PHE A 105 -20.57 -3.91 -17.79
C PHE A 105 -19.38 -3.25 -17.10
N ILE A 106 -19.46 -2.99 -15.80
CA ILE A 106 -18.32 -2.49 -15.02
C ILE A 106 -17.18 -3.53 -15.00
N THR A 107 -17.52 -4.80 -14.78
CA THR A 107 -16.53 -5.89 -14.75
C THR A 107 -15.89 -6.07 -16.11
N CYS A 108 -16.69 -6.07 -17.19
CA CYS A 108 -16.19 -6.17 -18.55
C CYS A 108 -15.34 -4.96 -18.95
N SER A 109 -15.77 -3.75 -18.60
CA SER A 109 -14.98 -2.52 -18.78
C SER A 109 -13.62 -2.60 -18.07
N PHE A 110 -13.58 -3.09 -16.83
CA PHE A 110 -12.34 -3.24 -16.07
C PHE A 110 -11.41 -4.30 -16.69
N THR A 111 -11.93 -5.45 -17.13
CA THR A 111 -11.15 -6.48 -17.84
C THR A 111 -10.55 -5.96 -19.14
N ILE A 112 -11.38 -5.32 -19.98
CA ILE A 112 -10.93 -4.76 -21.26
C ILE A 112 -9.90 -3.64 -21.03
N LEU A 113 -10.07 -2.81 -19.99
CA LEU A 113 -9.10 -1.79 -19.60
C LEU A 113 -7.76 -2.42 -19.19
N ALA A 114 -7.79 -3.46 -18.36
CA ALA A 114 -6.59 -4.14 -17.88
C ALA A 114 -5.82 -4.77 -19.05
N VAL A 115 -6.51 -5.51 -19.92
CA VAL A 115 -5.93 -6.07 -21.15
C VAL A 115 -5.37 -4.97 -22.04
N GLY A 116 -6.16 -3.92 -22.30
CA GLY A 116 -5.76 -2.81 -23.17
C GLY A 116 -4.51 -2.08 -22.67
N LYS A 117 -4.37 -1.90 -21.35
CA LYS A 117 -3.15 -1.36 -20.74
C LYS A 117 -1.95 -2.26 -20.90
N ILE A 118 -2.10 -3.56 -20.67
CA ILE A 118 -0.99 -4.52 -20.80
C ILE A 118 -0.49 -4.51 -22.25
N LEU A 119 -1.40 -4.60 -23.22
CA LEU A 119 -1.04 -4.56 -24.65
C LEU A 119 -0.45 -3.23 -25.07
N PHE A 120 -0.97 -2.12 -24.53
CA PHE A 120 -0.39 -0.79 -24.76
C PHE A 120 1.06 -0.71 -24.26
N VAL A 121 1.36 -1.24 -23.07
CA VAL A 121 2.73 -1.25 -22.53
C VAL A 121 3.64 -2.14 -23.35
N ILE A 122 3.20 -3.33 -23.75
CA ILE A 122 3.98 -4.25 -24.60
C ILE A 122 4.31 -3.59 -25.94
N GLY A 123 3.29 -3.09 -26.65
CA GLY A 123 3.50 -2.40 -27.93
C GLY A 123 4.32 -1.11 -27.80
N PHE A 124 4.28 -0.43 -26.64
CA PHE A 124 5.14 0.71 -26.37
C PHE A 124 6.60 0.28 -26.17
N VAL A 125 6.87 -0.86 -25.53
CA VAL A 125 8.22 -1.40 -25.41
C VAL A 125 8.77 -1.77 -26.78
N GLU A 126 8.01 -2.49 -27.59
CA GLU A 126 8.42 -2.93 -28.93
C GLU A 126 8.67 -1.75 -29.89
N MET A 127 7.76 -0.78 -29.95
CA MET A 127 7.92 0.39 -30.83
C MET A 127 9.15 1.25 -30.49
N PHE A 128 9.55 1.26 -29.22
CA PHE A 128 10.71 2.00 -28.75
C PHE A 128 11.95 1.14 -28.54
N ASP A 129 11.91 -0.15 -28.91
CA ASP A 129 13.02 -1.07 -28.72
C ASP A 129 14.26 -0.57 -29.47
N ASP A 130 14.11 -0.18 -30.74
CA ASP A 130 15.17 0.43 -31.55
C ASP A 130 15.74 1.72 -30.94
N LEU A 131 14.90 2.52 -30.28
CA LEU A 131 15.27 3.82 -29.70
C LEU A 131 16.04 3.67 -28.38
N PHE A 132 15.83 2.55 -27.66
CA PHE A 132 16.55 2.24 -26.42
C PHE A 132 17.57 1.09 -26.55
N SER A 133 17.72 0.52 -27.76
CA SER A 133 18.60 -0.60 -28.14
C SER A 133 20.09 -0.41 -27.83
N THR A 134 20.55 0.82 -27.60
CA THR A 134 21.97 1.11 -27.28
C THR A 134 22.38 0.58 -25.90
N ARG A 135 21.44 0.13 -25.06
CA ARG A 135 21.71 -0.47 -23.76
C ARG A 135 20.74 -1.62 -23.55
N SER A 136 21.24 -2.80 -23.18
CA SER A 136 20.49 -4.03 -22.85
C SER A 136 19.43 -3.91 -21.73
N ARG A 137 19.15 -2.69 -21.28
CA ARG A 137 18.26 -2.30 -20.18
C ARG A 137 17.25 -1.22 -20.59
N GLY A 138 17.21 -0.89 -21.88
CA GLY A 138 16.28 0.04 -22.50
C GLY A 138 14.82 -0.37 -22.36
N GLU A 139 14.55 -1.67 -22.43
CA GLU A 139 13.22 -2.27 -22.29
C GLU A 139 12.53 -1.88 -20.97
N ILE A 140 13.28 -1.85 -19.86
CA ILE A 140 12.73 -1.51 -18.53
C ILE A 140 12.32 -0.03 -18.46
N TRP A 141 13.08 0.84 -19.13
CA TRP A 141 12.76 2.27 -19.23
C TRP A 141 11.55 2.52 -20.13
N ALA A 142 11.50 1.86 -21.29
CA ALA A 142 10.35 1.90 -22.17
C ALA A 142 9.08 1.41 -21.47
N ALA A 143 9.16 0.31 -20.72
CA ALA A 143 8.05 -0.22 -19.94
C ALA A 143 7.59 0.76 -18.85
N THR A 144 8.53 1.38 -18.12
CA THR A 144 8.21 2.37 -17.08
C THR A 144 7.49 3.59 -17.65
N LEU A 145 7.96 4.11 -18.79
CA LEU A 145 7.35 5.25 -19.47
C LEU A 145 5.98 4.87 -20.05
N GLY A 146 5.84 3.69 -20.66
CA GLY A 146 4.59 3.17 -21.19
C GLY A 146 3.53 3.01 -20.11
N ILE A 147 3.91 2.40 -18.96
CA ILE A 147 3.03 2.30 -17.79
C ILE A 147 2.66 3.70 -17.31
N GLY A 148 3.64 4.59 -17.12
CA GLY A 148 3.41 5.97 -16.66
C GLY A 148 2.41 6.72 -17.54
N LEU A 149 2.58 6.66 -18.86
CA LEU A 149 1.70 7.31 -19.82
C LEU A 149 0.29 6.69 -19.80
N ALA A 150 0.19 5.36 -19.76
CA ALA A 150 -1.10 4.67 -19.61
C ALA A 150 -1.81 5.05 -18.30
N THR A 151 -1.07 5.18 -17.19
CA THR A 151 -1.63 5.59 -15.90
C THR A 151 -2.18 7.01 -15.97
N VAL A 152 -1.43 7.98 -16.51
CA VAL A 152 -1.84 9.39 -16.61
C VAL A 152 -3.09 9.54 -17.47
N LEU A 153 -3.14 8.86 -18.62
CA LEU A 153 -4.30 8.87 -19.51
C LEU A 153 -5.55 8.31 -18.82
N THR A 154 -5.41 7.21 -18.10
CA THR A 154 -6.56 6.49 -17.52
C THR A 154 -6.98 7.03 -16.15
N TYR A 155 -6.10 7.75 -15.44
CA TYR A 155 -6.33 8.19 -14.05
C TYR A 155 -7.61 9.03 -13.90
N LYS A 156 -7.83 9.99 -14.82
CA LYS A 156 -9.03 10.85 -14.81
C LYS A 156 -10.24 10.21 -15.52
N LEU A 157 -10.00 9.35 -16.50
CA LEU A 157 -11.05 8.74 -17.33
C LEU A 157 -11.83 7.66 -16.58
N PHE A 158 -11.15 6.88 -15.74
CA PHE A 158 -11.74 5.75 -15.03
C PHE A 158 -11.84 6.01 -13.52
N PRO A 159 -13.01 5.76 -12.89
CA PRO A 159 -13.21 5.91 -11.45
C PRO A 159 -12.73 4.69 -10.65
N PHE A 160 -12.01 3.74 -11.26
CA PHE A 160 -11.62 2.49 -10.62
C PHE A 160 -10.45 2.69 -9.64
N VAL A 161 -10.76 2.59 -8.35
CA VAL A 161 -9.79 2.70 -7.25
C VAL A 161 -8.68 1.65 -7.35
N LEU A 162 -9.05 0.41 -7.72
CA LEU A 162 -8.11 -0.71 -7.86
C LEU A 162 -7.16 -0.53 -9.04
N ASP A 163 -7.66 -0.07 -10.18
CA ASP A 163 -6.82 0.24 -11.34
C ASP A 163 -5.76 1.29 -10.98
N ARG A 164 -6.17 2.36 -10.29
CA ARG A 164 -5.24 3.41 -9.82
C ARG A 164 -4.18 2.86 -8.86
N PHE A 165 -4.57 1.97 -7.95
CA PHE A 165 -3.64 1.33 -7.02
C PHE A 165 -2.63 0.43 -7.76
N ILE A 166 -3.10 -0.50 -8.60
CA ILE A 166 -2.25 -1.46 -9.33
C ILE A 166 -1.32 -0.69 -10.26
N SER A 167 -1.86 0.24 -11.05
CA SER A 167 -1.11 1.07 -11.98
C SER A 167 -0.01 1.89 -11.28
N SER A 168 -0.33 2.49 -10.12
CA SER A 168 0.67 3.24 -9.33
C SER A 168 1.74 2.33 -8.72
N CYS A 169 1.34 1.13 -8.25
CA CYS A 169 2.27 0.15 -7.69
C CYS A 169 3.25 -0.35 -8.77
N SER A 170 2.72 -0.71 -9.95
CA SER A 170 3.53 -1.11 -11.11
C SER A 170 4.47 0.00 -11.55
N PHE A 171 3.98 1.24 -11.72
CA PHE A 171 4.83 2.37 -12.12
C PHE A 171 6.00 2.59 -11.15
N LEU A 172 5.71 2.66 -9.84
CA LEU A 172 6.73 2.90 -8.82
C LEU A 172 7.73 1.74 -8.72
N GLY A 173 7.26 0.50 -8.85
CA GLY A 173 8.10 -0.70 -8.83
C GLY A 173 9.02 -0.80 -10.05
N PHE A 174 8.48 -0.60 -11.26
CA PHE A 174 9.26 -0.58 -12.50
C PHE A 174 10.24 0.60 -12.53
N PHE A 175 9.86 1.76 -11.98
CA PHE A 175 10.76 2.90 -11.86
C PHE A 175 11.96 2.59 -10.97
N ILE A 176 11.75 1.96 -9.81
CA ILE A 176 12.85 1.49 -8.95
C ILE A 176 13.73 0.52 -9.73
N ALA A 177 13.14 -0.50 -10.37
CA ALA A 177 13.87 -1.50 -11.13
C ALA A 177 14.69 -0.86 -12.26
N ALA A 178 14.13 0.11 -12.98
CA ALA A 178 14.79 0.86 -14.04
C ALA A 178 15.98 1.67 -13.51
N VAL A 179 15.86 2.28 -12.33
CA VAL A 179 16.94 3.08 -11.73
C VAL A 179 18.04 2.17 -11.15
N ILE A 180 17.69 1.05 -10.50
CA ILE A 180 18.68 0.04 -10.07
C ILE A 180 19.39 -0.58 -11.27
N ALA A 181 18.71 -0.67 -12.42
CA ALA A 181 19.27 -1.15 -13.67
C ALA A 181 20.14 -0.10 -14.40
N LEU A 182 20.27 1.15 -13.95
CA LEU A 182 21.15 2.14 -14.60
C LEU A 182 22.66 1.87 -14.46
N PRO A 183 23.18 1.42 -13.30
CA PRO A 183 24.60 1.18 -13.12
C PRO A 183 25.00 -0.20 -13.68
N ASP A 184 26.08 -0.27 -14.47
CA ASP A 184 26.68 -1.56 -14.86
C ASP A 184 27.25 -2.25 -13.62
N LEU A 185 26.71 -3.42 -13.32
CA LEU A 185 26.99 -4.16 -12.08
C LEU A 185 28.34 -4.89 -12.09
N ASP A 186 29.13 -4.72 -13.17
CA ASP A 186 30.43 -5.39 -13.38
C ASP A 186 31.62 -4.63 -12.78
N SER A 187 31.41 -3.49 -12.12
CA SER A 187 32.48 -2.74 -11.46
C SER A 187 32.34 -2.74 -9.93
N ASP A 188 33.45 -2.98 -9.22
CA ASP A 188 33.50 -3.14 -7.76
C ASP A 188 32.97 -1.93 -6.95
N VAL A 189 32.86 -0.75 -7.58
CA VAL A 189 32.38 0.50 -6.95
C VAL A 189 30.85 0.65 -7.04
N MET A 190 30.21 -0.13 -7.91
CA MET A 190 28.81 0.07 -8.28
C MET A 190 27.72 -0.46 -7.33
N PRO A 191 27.93 -1.50 -6.48
CA PRO A 191 26.90 -1.91 -5.53
C PRO A 191 26.64 -0.87 -4.44
N VAL A 192 27.65 -0.06 -4.11
CA VAL A 192 27.54 1.10 -3.21
C VAL A 192 26.59 2.15 -3.79
N VAL A 193 26.75 2.49 -5.08
CA VAL A 193 25.90 3.47 -5.76
C VAL A 193 24.43 2.99 -5.78
N ALA A 194 24.19 1.71 -6.04
CA ALA A 194 22.86 1.12 -5.99
C ALA A 194 22.25 1.18 -4.58
N ALA A 195 23.03 0.92 -3.53
CA ALA A 195 22.57 1.03 -2.15
C ALA A 195 22.19 2.47 -1.76
N TRP A 196 22.97 3.47 -2.16
CA TRP A 196 22.64 4.89 -1.95
C TRP A 196 21.37 5.32 -2.69
N ILE A 197 21.21 4.88 -3.94
CA ILE A 197 20.01 5.14 -4.73
C ILE A 197 18.77 4.52 -4.05
N MET A 198 18.87 3.29 -3.59
CA MET A 198 17.80 2.60 -2.85
C MET A 198 17.43 3.34 -1.56
N ASN A 199 18.43 3.80 -0.80
CA ASN A 199 18.23 4.58 0.42
C ASN A 199 17.53 5.91 0.14
N PHE A 200 17.92 6.59 -0.94
CA PHE A 200 17.29 7.83 -1.38
C PHE A 200 15.82 7.63 -1.76
N PHE A 201 15.49 6.56 -2.49
CA PHE A 201 14.11 6.22 -2.80
C PHE A 201 13.31 5.83 -1.57
N PHE A 202 13.89 5.06 -0.66
CA PHE A 202 13.26 4.70 0.60
C PHE A 202 12.88 5.94 1.41
N LEU A 203 13.81 6.90 1.56
CA LEU A 203 13.54 8.18 2.23
C LEU A 203 12.46 8.99 1.51
N THR A 204 12.57 9.12 0.20
CA THR A 204 11.63 9.92 -0.62
C THR A 204 10.22 9.34 -0.52
N TYR A 205 10.06 8.02 -0.65
CA TYR A 205 8.77 7.36 -0.55
C TYR A 205 8.20 7.40 0.86
N MET A 206 9.04 7.33 1.91
CA MET A 206 8.62 7.55 3.30
C MET A 206 8.01 8.95 3.48
N ILE A 207 8.69 9.99 2.98
CA ILE A 207 8.22 11.38 3.08
C ILE A 207 6.93 11.56 2.28
N CYS A 208 6.88 11.06 1.03
CA CYS A 208 5.69 11.16 0.19
C CYS A 208 4.49 10.42 0.78
N ALA A 209 4.67 9.19 1.27
CA ALA A 209 3.61 8.44 1.94
C ALA A 209 3.16 9.15 3.21
N GLY A 210 4.10 9.64 4.03
CA GLY A 210 3.80 10.43 5.23
C GLY A 210 2.95 11.66 4.90
N PHE A 211 3.37 12.46 3.93
CA PHE A 211 2.67 13.67 3.49
C PHE A 211 1.25 13.37 2.99
N LEU A 212 1.10 12.37 2.10
CA LEU A 212 -0.19 11.96 1.55
C LEU A 212 -1.15 11.42 2.62
N LEU A 213 -0.64 10.71 3.62
CA LEU A 213 -1.46 10.10 4.66
C LEU A 213 -1.84 11.08 5.78
N LEU A 214 -0.99 12.07 6.08
CA LEU A 214 -1.20 13.10 7.11
C LEU A 214 -2.09 14.26 6.64
N HIS A 215 -2.05 14.65 5.36
CA HIS A 215 -2.83 15.80 4.86
C HIS A 215 -4.28 15.44 4.50
N GLU A 216 -5.23 15.97 5.27
CA GLU A 216 -6.66 15.65 5.11
C GLU A 216 -7.31 16.18 3.82
N LYS A 217 -6.77 17.24 3.21
CA LYS A 217 -7.36 17.86 2.01
C LYS A 217 -7.07 17.09 0.71
N VAL A 218 -6.05 16.22 0.72
CA VAL A 218 -5.62 15.42 -0.44
C VAL A 218 -6.22 14.00 -0.41
N LYS A 219 -6.82 13.61 0.74
CA LYS A 219 -7.26 12.25 1.11
C LYS A 219 -7.99 11.48 -0.01
N LYS A 220 -9.15 11.95 -0.48
CA LYS A 220 -10.08 11.08 -1.21
C LYS A 220 -9.64 10.68 -2.62
N LEU A 221 -8.86 11.51 -3.32
CA LEU A 221 -8.47 11.22 -4.70
C LEU A 221 -7.18 10.38 -4.77
N TYR A 222 -6.27 10.60 -3.82
CA TYR A 222 -4.92 10.01 -3.83
C TYR A 222 -4.72 8.88 -2.82
N ASP A 223 -5.76 8.47 -2.08
CA ASP A 223 -5.70 7.30 -1.20
C ASP A 223 -5.10 6.06 -1.90
N PRO A 224 -5.47 5.69 -3.15
CA PRO A 224 -4.86 4.55 -3.85
C PRO A 224 -3.36 4.70 -4.07
N VAL A 225 -2.89 5.93 -4.30
CA VAL A 225 -1.46 6.22 -4.51
C VAL A 225 -0.71 6.10 -3.19
N ALA A 226 -1.30 6.56 -2.08
CA ALA A 226 -0.71 6.39 -0.76
C ALA A 226 -0.56 4.91 -0.37
N TYR A 227 -1.56 4.08 -0.67
CA TYR A 227 -1.46 2.63 -0.48
C TYR A 227 -0.41 1.98 -1.39
N ALA A 228 -0.32 2.42 -2.66
CA ALA A 228 0.71 1.93 -3.58
C ALA A 228 2.12 2.27 -3.09
N LEU A 229 2.33 3.48 -2.58
CA LEU A 229 3.59 3.89 -1.95
C LEU A 229 3.95 2.99 -0.78
N ILE A 230 3.01 2.74 0.15
CA ILE A 230 3.23 1.80 1.27
C ILE A 230 3.66 0.41 0.76
N CYS A 231 2.97 -0.11 -0.26
CA CYS A 231 3.27 -1.43 -0.82
C CYS A 231 4.67 -1.48 -1.47
N THR A 232 5.03 -0.46 -2.26
CA THR A 232 6.35 -0.37 -2.89
C THR A 232 7.48 -0.22 -1.88
N LEU A 233 7.21 0.46 -0.78
CA LEU A 233 8.15 0.73 0.30
C LEU A 233 8.36 -0.50 1.21
N LEU A 234 7.32 -1.32 1.41
CA LEU A 234 7.48 -2.68 1.94
C LEU A 234 8.29 -3.56 0.98
N GLY A 235 8.04 -3.48 -0.32
CA GLY A 235 8.82 -4.19 -1.35
C GLY A 235 10.31 -3.79 -1.33
N LEU A 236 10.61 -2.50 -1.24
CA LEU A 236 11.97 -1.99 -1.07
C LEU A 236 12.65 -2.57 0.17
N ALA A 237 11.95 -2.63 1.31
CA ALA A 237 12.49 -3.21 2.53
C ALA A 237 12.81 -4.71 2.36
N VAL A 238 11.99 -5.47 1.62
CA VAL A 238 12.30 -6.87 1.28
C VAL A 238 13.53 -6.96 0.38
N MET A 239 13.59 -6.17 -0.70
CA MET A 239 14.73 -6.19 -1.63
C MET A 239 16.03 -5.85 -0.94
N GLN A 240 16.02 -4.84 -0.07
CA GLN A 240 17.18 -4.45 0.71
C GLN A 240 17.62 -5.57 1.66
N SER A 241 16.67 -6.28 2.28
CA SER A 241 16.99 -7.42 3.14
C SER A 241 17.59 -8.58 2.36
N GLY A 242 17.11 -8.84 1.14
CA GLY A 242 17.66 -9.85 0.24
C GLY A 242 19.06 -9.51 -0.27
N LEU A 243 19.32 -8.24 -0.57
CA LEU A 243 20.66 -7.78 -0.95
C LEU A 243 21.71 -8.03 0.15
N MET A 244 21.31 -8.04 1.43
CA MET A 244 22.21 -8.35 2.55
C MET A 244 22.69 -9.81 2.58
N SER A 245 22.04 -10.72 1.84
CA SER A 245 22.41 -12.14 1.80
C SER A 245 23.41 -12.50 0.70
N GLU A 246 23.71 -11.60 -0.24
CA GLU A 246 24.66 -11.89 -1.32
C GLU A 246 26.09 -11.42 -0.96
N PRO A 247 27.08 -12.34 -0.94
CA PRO A 247 28.46 -12.03 -0.53
C PRO A 247 29.21 -11.10 -1.50
N LYS A 248 28.64 -10.84 -2.69
CA LYS A 248 29.22 -9.91 -3.69
C LYS A 248 28.85 -8.45 -3.45
N LEU A 249 27.87 -8.17 -2.59
CA LEU A 249 27.40 -6.82 -2.26
C LEU A 249 27.78 -6.41 -0.83
N GLU A 250 28.93 -6.86 -0.33
CA GLU A 250 29.49 -6.33 0.92
C GLU A 250 29.80 -4.83 0.72
N PRO A 251 29.07 -3.91 1.39
CA PRO A 251 29.27 -2.50 1.20
C PRO A 251 30.54 -2.08 1.93
N VAL A 252 31.39 -1.35 1.22
CA VAL A 252 32.72 -0.89 1.64
C VAL A 252 32.72 -0.18 3.01
N LEU A 253 31.61 0.45 3.41
CA LEU A 253 31.50 1.22 4.65
C LEU A 253 30.54 0.65 5.70
N GLY A 254 29.74 -0.37 5.38
CA GLY A 254 28.71 -0.94 6.27
C GLY A 254 27.55 0.01 6.65
N PHE A 255 27.75 1.33 6.65
CA PHE A 255 26.77 2.35 7.06
C PHE A 255 25.52 2.43 6.16
N GLU A 256 25.69 2.17 4.86
CA GLU A 256 24.62 2.23 3.87
C GLU A 256 23.51 1.21 4.14
N ILE A 257 23.86 0.06 4.70
CA ILE A 257 22.92 -1.01 5.08
C ILE A 257 22.01 -0.56 6.22
N TRP A 258 22.54 0.26 7.14
CA TRP A 258 21.86 0.67 8.37
C TRP A 258 21.00 1.92 8.19
N LEU A 259 21.22 2.68 7.11
CA LEU A 259 20.55 3.96 6.88
C LEU A 259 19.01 3.84 6.87
N PRO A 260 18.41 2.83 6.22
CA PRO A 260 16.95 2.66 6.23
C PRO A 260 16.39 2.29 7.60
N ASN A 261 17.16 1.59 8.44
CA ASN A 261 16.76 1.32 9.82
C ASN A 261 16.68 2.64 10.61
N PHE A 262 17.65 3.54 10.43
CA PHE A 262 17.60 4.87 11.04
C PHE A 262 16.44 5.70 10.49
N ILE A 263 16.21 5.71 9.17
CA ILE A 263 15.09 6.44 8.55
C ILE A 263 13.75 5.94 9.11
N ALA A 264 13.53 4.62 9.15
CA ALA A 264 12.31 4.03 9.70
C ALA A 264 12.19 4.27 11.21
N GLY A 265 13.30 4.20 11.96
CA GLY A 265 13.36 4.48 13.39
C GLY A 265 13.03 5.93 13.73
N PHE A 266 13.61 6.90 13.02
CA PHE A 266 13.28 8.31 13.16
C PHE A 266 11.83 8.59 12.74
N GLY A 267 11.35 7.95 11.68
CA GLY A 267 9.93 8.02 11.28
C GLY A 267 8.99 7.53 12.38
N LEU A 268 9.31 6.40 13.02
CA LEU A 268 8.54 5.85 14.14
C LEU A 268 8.59 6.77 15.37
N LEU A 269 9.76 7.31 15.72
CA LEU A 269 9.91 8.28 16.81
C LEU A 269 9.08 9.54 16.57
N TYR A 270 9.08 10.08 15.35
CA TYR A 270 8.26 11.22 14.97
C TYR A 270 6.77 10.92 15.10
N LEU A 271 6.35 9.72 14.70
CA LEU A 271 4.96 9.30 14.77
C LEU A 271 4.48 9.18 16.23
N LEU A 272 5.32 8.59 17.09
CA LEU A 272 5.06 8.49 18.52
C LEU A 272 5.07 9.86 19.21
N SER A 273 5.96 10.79 18.82
CA SER A 273 5.97 12.15 19.34
C SER A 273 4.70 12.92 18.97
N HIS A 274 4.24 12.73 17.73
CA HIS A 274 2.97 13.28 17.27
C HIS A 274 1.77 12.68 18.02
N ALA A 275 1.80 11.37 18.31
CA ALA A 275 0.74 10.67 19.07
C ALA A 275 0.56 11.20 20.48
N VAL A 276 1.65 11.56 21.15
CA VAL A 276 1.67 12.01 22.57
C VAL A 276 1.33 13.51 22.71
N GLY A 277 1.12 14.23 21.59
CA GLY A 277 0.81 15.65 21.59
C GLY A 277 2.04 16.57 21.55
N GLY A 278 3.17 16.07 21.03
CA GLY A 278 4.38 16.83 20.76
C GLY A 278 5.59 16.47 21.63
N PHE A 279 6.78 16.81 21.15
CA PHE A 279 8.08 16.48 21.76
C PHE A 279 8.24 16.94 23.23
N LYS A 280 7.55 18.02 23.64
CA LYS A 280 7.61 18.55 25.02
C LYS A 280 6.95 17.64 26.07
N LYS A 281 5.93 16.87 25.69
CA LYS A 281 5.22 15.96 26.60
C LYS A 281 5.80 14.54 26.59
N GLN A 282 6.73 14.29 25.67
CA GLN A 282 7.48 13.04 25.50
C GLN A 282 8.66 12.90 26.50
N MET A 283 8.91 13.91 27.33
CA MET A 283 9.86 13.84 28.45
C MET A 283 9.28 13.19 29.72
N ASP A 284 8.05 12.67 29.66
CA ASP A 284 7.53 11.82 30.73
C ASP A 284 8.30 10.49 30.78
N SER A 285 8.50 9.91 31.97
CA SER A 285 9.43 8.78 32.19
C SER A 285 9.14 7.56 31.30
N GLN A 286 7.88 7.36 30.92
CA GLN A 286 7.45 6.26 30.04
C GLN A 286 7.82 6.50 28.56
N ALA A 287 7.82 7.75 28.11
CA ALA A 287 8.10 8.10 26.73
C ALA A 287 9.61 8.06 26.42
N ILE A 288 10.46 8.31 27.42
CA ILE A 288 11.92 8.09 27.34
C ILE A 288 12.21 6.60 27.16
N VAL A 289 11.56 5.72 27.92
CA VAL A 289 11.74 4.25 27.79
C VAL A 289 11.32 3.78 26.39
N ILE A 290 10.21 4.30 25.86
CA ILE A 290 9.77 3.99 24.49
C ILE A 290 10.78 4.50 23.46
N ALA A 291 11.30 5.72 23.61
CA ALA A 291 12.28 6.29 22.68
C ALA A 291 13.59 5.49 22.68
N VAL A 292 14.11 5.14 23.86
CA VAL A 292 15.28 4.27 24.02
C VAL A 292 15.02 2.89 23.42
N GLY A 293 13.82 2.33 23.65
CA GLY A 293 13.39 1.07 23.04
C GLY A 293 13.38 1.11 21.51
N VAL A 294 12.89 2.19 20.91
CA VAL A 294 12.89 2.37 19.44
C VAL A 294 14.30 2.55 18.89
N ILE A 295 15.19 3.27 19.59
CA ILE A 295 16.59 3.43 19.18
C ILE A 295 17.31 2.08 19.23
N LEU A 296 17.15 1.31 20.31
CA LEU A 296 17.68 -0.05 20.41
C LEU A 296 17.12 -0.93 19.29
N LEU A 297 15.81 -0.85 19.04
CA LEU A 297 15.18 -1.60 17.96
C LEU A 297 15.75 -1.23 16.60
N ALA A 298 15.96 0.06 16.31
CA ALA A 298 16.58 0.54 15.07
C ALA A 298 18.02 0.04 14.88
N LEU A 299 18.74 -0.20 15.98
CA LEU A 299 20.10 -0.75 15.95
C LEU A 299 20.14 -2.28 15.82
N PHE A 300 19.11 -2.99 16.24
CA PHE A 300 19.14 -4.46 16.29
C PHE A 300 18.17 -5.15 15.32
N THR A 301 17.38 -4.38 14.55
CA THR A 301 16.36 -4.94 13.67
C THR A 301 16.47 -4.40 12.26
N ASN A 302 15.72 -5.03 11.36
CA ASN A 302 15.60 -4.65 9.96
C ASN A 302 14.57 -3.53 9.77
N ALA A 303 14.83 -2.61 8.84
CA ALA A 303 13.94 -1.54 8.40
C ALA A 303 12.51 -2.02 8.15
N GLY A 304 12.32 -3.22 7.58
CA GLY A 304 11.01 -3.81 7.35
C GLY A 304 10.18 -4.02 8.64
N ILE A 305 10.82 -4.41 9.74
CA ILE A 305 10.16 -4.60 11.05
C ILE A 305 9.73 -3.24 11.62
N LEU A 306 10.65 -2.26 11.63
CA LEU A 306 10.37 -0.89 12.09
C LEU A 306 9.23 -0.26 11.28
N LEU A 307 9.24 -0.46 9.97
CA LEU A 307 8.21 0.02 9.07
C LEU A 307 6.84 -0.59 9.38
N SER A 308 6.82 -1.89 9.63
CA SER A 308 5.59 -2.61 9.93
C SER A 308 4.97 -2.15 11.26
N ILE A 309 5.81 -1.89 12.27
CA ILE A 309 5.39 -1.28 13.54
C ILE A 309 4.84 0.13 13.28
N MET A 310 5.55 0.95 12.50
CA MET A 310 5.11 2.30 12.14
C MET A 310 3.74 2.30 11.47
N LEU A 311 3.52 1.44 10.47
CA LEU A 311 2.23 1.30 9.78
C LEU A 311 1.13 0.84 10.74
N THR A 312 1.44 -0.08 11.65
CA THR A 312 0.48 -0.59 12.64
C THR A 312 0.03 0.52 13.58
N VAL A 313 0.96 1.30 14.13
CA VAL A 313 0.69 2.43 15.03
C VAL A 313 -0.06 3.54 14.27
N PHE A 314 0.43 3.93 13.09
CA PHE A 314 -0.20 4.94 12.26
C PHE A 314 -1.65 4.61 11.89
N GLY A 315 -1.89 3.35 11.48
CA GLY A 315 -3.21 2.89 11.11
C GLY A 315 -4.20 2.92 12.27
N ARG A 316 -3.74 2.62 13.50
CA ARG A 316 -4.57 2.72 14.71
C ARG A 316 -4.87 4.16 15.09
N MET A 317 -3.88 5.04 15.05
CA MET A 317 -4.05 6.46 15.40
C MET A 317 -5.03 7.18 14.47
N ASN A 318 -4.97 6.88 13.17
CA ASN A 318 -5.82 7.54 12.17
C ASN A 318 -7.11 6.77 11.85
N HIS A 319 -7.49 5.78 12.67
CA HIS A 319 -8.65 4.91 12.46
C HIS A 319 -8.70 4.22 11.08
N ARG A 320 -7.54 4.06 10.41
CA ARG A 320 -7.40 3.40 9.11
C ARG A 320 -7.11 1.90 9.31
N ARG A 321 -8.17 1.11 9.49
CA ARG A 321 -8.07 -0.35 9.73
C ARG A 321 -7.23 -1.08 8.68
N LEU A 322 -7.34 -0.72 7.40
CA LEU A 322 -6.57 -1.34 6.31
C LEU A 322 -5.06 -1.12 6.47
N VAL A 323 -4.61 0.09 6.82
CA VAL A 323 -3.17 0.38 7.01
C VAL A 323 -2.62 -0.40 8.20
N SER A 324 -3.39 -0.47 9.29
CA SER A 324 -2.99 -1.24 10.47
C SER A 324 -2.91 -2.75 10.18
N PHE A 325 -3.86 -3.26 9.39
CA PHE A 325 -3.89 -4.66 8.98
C PHE A 325 -2.69 -5.02 8.07
N ILE A 326 -2.38 -4.17 7.08
CA ILE A 326 -1.18 -4.31 6.25
C ILE A 326 0.09 -4.30 7.11
N GLY A 327 0.16 -3.39 8.10
CA GLY A 327 1.25 -3.33 9.08
C GLY A 327 1.40 -4.63 9.88
N TRP A 328 0.31 -5.27 10.28
CA TRP A 328 0.34 -6.50 11.06
C TRP A 328 0.77 -7.72 10.24
N ILE A 329 0.27 -7.84 9.01
CA ILE A 329 0.69 -8.89 8.06
C ILE A 329 2.16 -8.74 7.71
N SER A 330 2.59 -7.52 7.35
CA SER A 330 4.00 -7.24 7.04
C SER A 330 4.91 -7.49 8.24
N LEU A 331 4.49 -7.11 9.46
CA LEU A 331 5.24 -7.40 10.68
C LEU A 331 5.49 -8.90 10.81
N THR A 332 4.45 -9.71 10.61
CA THR A 332 4.54 -11.17 10.68
C THR A 332 5.49 -11.72 9.61
N GLY A 333 5.33 -11.26 8.37
CA GLY A 333 6.19 -11.66 7.25
C GLY A 333 7.66 -11.33 7.48
N PHE A 334 7.96 -10.09 7.91
CA PHE A 334 9.33 -9.67 8.19
C PHE A 334 9.92 -10.36 9.42
N LEU A 335 9.12 -10.69 10.45
CA LEU A 335 9.60 -11.46 11.58
C LEU A 335 10.02 -12.87 11.17
N ILE A 336 9.20 -13.53 10.34
CA ILE A 336 9.50 -14.85 9.78
C ILE A 336 10.78 -14.76 8.94
N TYR A 337 10.85 -13.80 8.02
CA TYR A 337 12.02 -13.60 7.17
C TYR A 337 13.30 -13.36 7.99
N TYR A 338 13.23 -12.44 8.97
CA TYR A 338 14.34 -12.12 9.87
C TYR A 338 14.78 -13.33 10.71
N TYR A 339 13.84 -14.15 11.17
CA TYR A 339 14.13 -15.39 11.89
C TYR A 339 14.91 -16.40 11.03
N TYR A 340 14.58 -16.51 9.74
CA TYR A 340 15.29 -17.41 8.82
C TYR A 340 16.65 -16.87 8.38
N GLN A 341 16.81 -15.55 8.24
CA GLN A 341 18.08 -14.94 7.85
C GLN A 341 19.16 -14.96 8.93
N MET A 342 18.82 -15.03 10.22
CA MET A 342 19.86 -15.13 11.25
C MET A 342 20.68 -16.43 11.10
N ASP A 343 22.00 -16.30 10.97
CA ASP A 343 22.97 -17.40 10.97
C ASP A 343 23.19 -18.02 12.38
N PHE A 344 22.11 -18.30 13.09
CA PHE A 344 22.14 -19.06 14.33
C PHE A 344 21.72 -20.50 14.09
N SER A 345 22.30 -21.42 14.86
CA SER A 345 21.83 -22.81 14.89
C SER A 345 20.37 -22.85 15.36
N LEU A 346 19.61 -23.87 14.92
CA LEU A 346 18.23 -24.07 15.37
C LEU A 346 18.13 -24.15 16.91
N GLU A 347 19.17 -24.67 17.56
CA GLU A 347 19.26 -24.78 19.01
C GLU A 347 19.30 -23.40 19.68
N THR A 348 20.20 -22.52 19.24
CA THR A 348 20.28 -21.15 19.77
C THR A 348 19.00 -20.36 19.53
N LYS A 349 18.38 -20.51 18.35
CA LYS A 349 17.08 -19.89 18.04
C LYS A 349 15.97 -20.36 18.99
N SER A 350 15.94 -21.65 19.31
CA SER A 350 14.97 -22.24 20.24
C SER A 350 15.15 -21.71 21.67
N TYR A 351 16.40 -21.58 22.13
CA TYR A 351 16.69 -20.98 23.44
C TYR A 351 16.31 -19.51 23.52
N VAL A 352 16.55 -18.73 22.47
CA VAL A 352 16.13 -17.32 22.40
C VAL A 352 14.59 -17.19 22.41
N LEU A 353 13.88 -18.08 21.72
CA LEU A 353 12.41 -18.07 21.71
C LEU A 353 11.83 -18.44 23.09
N LEU A 354 12.36 -19.49 23.72
CA LEU A 354 11.98 -19.89 25.08
C LEU A 354 12.31 -18.78 26.10
N GLY A 355 13.52 -18.21 26.03
CA GLY A 355 13.96 -17.14 26.92
C GLY A 355 13.11 -15.89 26.78
N SER A 356 12.84 -15.45 25.54
CA SER A 356 11.97 -14.29 25.28
C SER A 356 10.52 -14.54 25.71
N GLY A 357 9.99 -15.76 25.54
CA GLY A 357 8.66 -16.14 26.01
C GLY A 357 8.52 -16.09 27.54
N ILE A 358 9.50 -16.64 28.26
CA ILE A 358 9.57 -16.59 29.73
C ILE A 358 9.70 -15.13 30.20
N LEU A 359 10.56 -14.35 29.55
CA LEU A 359 10.80 -12.95 29.89
C LEU A 359 9.52 -12.10 29.69
N LEU A 360 8.81 -12.29 28.57
CA LEU A 360 7.53 -11.61 28.31
C LEU A 360 6.45 -11.99 29.32
N LEU A 361 6.36 -13.26 29.72
CA LEU A 361 5.46 -13.69 30.79
C LEU A 361 5.83 -13.03 32.12
N GLY A 362 7.12 -12.96 32.45
CA GLY A 362 7.62 -12.26 33.63
C GLY A 362 7.26 -10.77 33.64
N ILE A 363 7.52 -10.07 32.53
CA ILE A 363 7.15 -8.65 32.36
C ILE A 363 5.64 -8.47 32.49
N ARG A 364 4.83 -9.33 31.85
CA ARG A 364 3.37 -9.27 31.93
C ARG A 364 2.89 -9.43 33.36
N LEU A 365 3.44 -10.37 34.13
CA LEU A 365 3.09 -10.57 35.53
C LEU A 365 3.46 -9.35 36.38
N ILE A 366 4.64 -8.77 36.16
CA ILE A 366 5.09 -7.55 36.87
C ILE A 366 4.20 -6.36 36.54
N LEU A 367 3.89 -6.13 35.26
CA LEU A 367 2.99 -5.06 34.84
C LEU A 367 1.59 -5.23 35.42
N ASN A 368 1.05 -6.45 35.40
CA ASN A 368 -0.26 -6.73 35.97
C ASN A 368 -0.27 -6.51 37.49
N ALA A 369 0.81 -6.89 38.18
CA ALA A 369 0.99 -6.63 39.61
C ALA A 369 1.16 -5.14 39.95
N LEU A 370 1.81 -4.36 39.08
CA LEU A 370 1.97 -2.91 39.27
C LEU A 370 0.67 -2.14 39.01
N VAL A 371 -0.12 -2.58 38.02
CA VAL A 371 -1.43 -1.99 37.71
C VAL A 371 -2.40 -2.25 38.87
N THR A 372 -2.48 -3.48 39.39
CA THR A 372 -3.35 -3.79 40.55
C THR A 372 -2.94 -3.03 41.81
N ARG A 373 -1.63 -2.83 42.04
CA ARG A 373 -1.14 -2.00 43.16
C ARG A 373 -1.51 -0.52 43.03
N LYS A 374 -1.53 0.00 41.80
CA LYS A 374 -1.89 1.40 41.52
C LYS A 374 -3.39 1.64 41.71
N GLU A 375 -4.23 0.68 41.37
CA GLU A 375 -5.68 0.74 41.63
C GLU A 375 -6.00 0.64 43.13
N GLN A 376 -5.28 -0.20 43.89
CA GLN A 376 -5.44 -0.27 45.35
C GLN A 376 -5.03 1.02 46.07
N ASN A 377 -3.94 1.67 45.64
CA ASN A 377 -3.49 2.94 46.23
C ASN A 377 -4.33 4.16 45.81
N SER A 378 -5.22 4.04 44.82
CA SER A 378 -6.14 5.12 44.41
C SER A 378 -7.52 5.02 45.07
N CYS A 379 -7.81 3.90 45.75
CA CYS A 379 -9.05 3.64 46.50
C CYS A 379 -8.86 3.72 48.03
N ALA A 380 -7.63 3.96 48.50
CA ALA A 380 -7.29 4.31 49.87
C ALA A 380 -6.96 5.81 49.92
#